data_AF-A0A3D3PFZ8-F1
#
_entry.id   AF-A0A3D3PFZ8-F1
#
_cell.length_a   1.000
_cell.length_b   1.000
_cell.length_c   1.000
_cell.angle_alpha   90.00
_cell.angle_beta   90.00
_cell.angle_gamma   90.00
#
_symmetry.space_group_name_H-M   'P 1'
#
loop_
_entity.id
_entity.type
_entity.pdbx_description
1 polymer ?
#
loop_
_entity_poly.entity_id
_entity_poly.type
_entity_poly.pdbx_seq_one_letter_code
_entity_poly.pdbx_strand_id
1 'polypeptide(L)'
;ECAIAFPNKIKFTTDYKIAANERQKLIIREGQDELIELSSELIREEIYNCFSGSLKLRQVSAGGDNSCELELNACSNVNFDMGRFGIEFVASPRHADGIVITGPITENMAQPLQICYDAIPDPKIIILVGTDAISGGIFEGSPALDRSFLSKYKIDLYIPGNPIHPLTFINGVLDLIKKRK
;
A
#
# COMPACT_ATOMS: atom_id res chain seq x y z
N GLU A 1 3.90 -23.02 -15.54
CA GLU A 1 3.51 -22.46 -14.23
C GLU A 1 4.28 -23.15 -13.11
N CYS A 2 4.87 -22.40 -12.19
CA CYS A 2 5.71 -22.96 -11.12
C CYS A 2 4.91 -23.92 -10.19
N ALA A 3 3.64 -23.63 -9.94
CA ALA A 3 2.75 -24.51 -9.16
C ALA A 3 2.49 -25.87 -9.86
N ILE A 4 2.34 -25.87 -11.19
CA ILE A 4 2.19 -27.13 -11.97
C ILE A 4 3.51 -27.92 -11.99
N ALA A 5 4.64 -27.22 -12.14
CA ALA A 5 5.95 -27.87 -12.18
C ALA A 5 6.39 -28.42 -10.80
N PHE A 6 5.94 -27.78 -9.71
CA PHE A 6 6.34 -28.12 -8.34
C PHE A 6 5.14 -28.12 -7.37
N PRO A 7 4.17 -29.03 -7.53
CA PRO A 7 2.92 -29.02 -6.76
C PRO A 7 3.10 -29.25 -5.25
N ASN A 8 4.21 -29.87 -4.84
CA ASN A 8 4.53 -30.10 -3.43
C ASN A 8 5.31 -28.92 -2.79
N LYS A 9 5.76 -27.95 -3.60
CA LYS A 9 6.55 -26.79 -3.13
C LYS A 9 5.79 -25.48 -3.25
N ILE A 10 4.91 -25.36 -4.24
CA ILE A 10 4.19 -24.13 -4.55
C ILE A 10 2.71 -24.46 -4.59
N LYS A 11 1.94 -23.77 -3.73
CA LYS A 11 0.48 -23.88 -3.65
C LYS A 11 -0.11 -22.48 -3.68
N PHE A 12 -1.18 -22.29 -4.44
CA PHE A 12 -1.98 -21.08 -4.37
C PHE A 12 -2.81 -21.09 -3.08
N THR A 13 -2.75 -19.99 -2.34
CA THR A 13 -3.59 -19.74 -1.18
C THR A 13 -4.63 -18.69 -1.54
N THR A 14 -5.70 -18.63 -0.75
CA THR A 14 -6.70 -17.55 -0.82
C THR A 14 -6.43 -16.51 0.27
N ASP A 15 -5.20 -16.45 0.78
CA ASP A 15 -4.83 -15.50 1.81
C ASP A 15 -4.43 -14.17 1.16
N TYR A 16 -5.30 -13.18 1.35
CA TYR A 16 -5.08 -11.82 0.88
C TYR A 16 -4.62 -10.89 2.01
N LYS A 17 -4.57 -11.36 3.27
CA LYS A 17 -4.26 -10.54 4.45
C LYS A 17 -2.76 -10.52 4.71
N ILE A 18 -2.04 -9.93 3.77
CA ILE A 18 -0.57 -9.90 3.77
C ILE A 18 -0.01 -8.47 3.87
N ALA A 19 -0.87 -7.48 4.16
CA ALA A 19 -0.43 -6.12 4.42
C ALA A 19 0.21 -6.01 5.81
N ALA A 20 1.16 -5.10 5.96
CA ALA A 20 1.85 -4.86 7.22
C ALA A 20 2.09 -3.36 7.43
N ASN A 21 2.13 -2.90 8.68
CA ASN A 21 2.60 -1.56 9.04
C ASN A 21 4.08 -1.55 9.49
N GLU A 22 4.75 -2.69 9.39
CA GLU A 22 6.18 -2.85 9.57
C GLU A 22 6.77 -3.57 8.36
N ARG A 23 7.78 -2.98 7.72
CA ARG A 23 8.42 -3.59 6.55
C ARG A 23 9.02 -4.97 6.86
N GLN A 24 9.53 -5.19 8.06
CA GLN A 24 10.14 -6.46 8.46
C GLN A 24 9.13 -7.61 8.50
N LYS A 25 7.85 -7.33 8.79
CA LYS A 25 6.78 -8.34 8.77
C LYS A 25 6.46 -8.87 7.37
N LEU A 26 6.95 -8.22 6.32
CA LEU A 26 6.84 -8.71 4.94
C LEU A 26 7.91 -9.74 4.56
N ILE A 27 8.91 -9.95 5.41
CA ILE A 27 9.98 -10.92 5.16
C ILE A 27 9.54 -12.28 5.71
N ILE A 28 9.18 -13.19 4.81
CA ILE A 28 8.79 -14.57 5.14
C ILE A 28 10.05 -15.44 5.22
N ARG A 29 10.17 -16.23 6.28
CA ARG A 29 11.26 -17.20 6.49
C ARG A 29 10.74 -18.64 6.39
N GLU A 30 11.65 -19.57 6.10
CA GLU A 30 11.32 -21.00 6.09
C GLU A 30 10.78 -21.43 7.47
N GLY A 31 9.66 -22.16 7.46
CA GLY A 31 8.97 -22.63 8.66
C GLY A 31 8.09 -21.60 9.37
N GLN A 32 7.95 -20.39 8.81
CA GLN A 32 7.04 -19.37 9.33
C GLN A 32 5.68 -19.47 8.63
N ASP A 33 4.70 -20.04 9.33
CA ASP A 33 3.31 -20.21 8.85
C ASP A 33 2.32 -19.25 9.53
N GLU A 34 2.82 -18.27 10.27
CA GLU A 34 2.00 -17.29 10.99
C GLU A 34 1.38 -16.27 10.02
N LEU A 35 0.12 -15.90 10.29
CA LEU A 35 -0.56 -14.84 9.55
C LEU A 35 0.09 -13.49 9.86
N ILE A 36 0.19 -12.64 8.84
CA ILE A 36 0.70 -11.28 9.00
C ILE A 36 -0.41 -10.42 9.63
N GLU A 37 -0.13 -9.88 10.82
CA GLU A 37 -1.00 -8.91 11.49
C GLU A 37 -0.32 -7.56 11.63
N LEU A 38 -1.11 -6.49 11.50
CA LEU A 38 -0.65 -5.12 11.78
C LEU A 38 -0.35 -4.97 13.27
N SER A 39 0.77 -4.32 13.58
CA SER A 39 1.18 -3.98 14.95
C SER A 39 0.35 -2.82 15.47
N SER A 40 -0.63 -3.11 16.30
CA SER A 40 -1.58 -2.13 16.84
C SER A 40 -0.92 -0.93 17.53
N GLU A 41 0.20 -1.17 18.20
CA GLU A 41 1.03 -0.21 18.93
C GLU A 41 1.76 0.79 18.03
N LEU A 42 1.89 0.50 16.73
CA LEU A 42 2.51 1.41 15.76
C LEU A 42 1.49 2.27 15.01
N ILE A 43 0.20 1.95 15.13
CA ILE A 43 -0.89 2.70 14.52
C ILE A 43 -1.13 3.96 15.35
N ARG A 44 -1.05 5.11 14.70
CA ARG A 44 -1.23 6.42 15.33
C ARG A 44 -2.69 6.60 15.76
N GLU A 45 -2.94 7.17 16.94
CA GLU A 45 -4.32 7.33 17.45
C GLU A 45 -5.18 8.21 16.55
N GLU A 46 -4.59 9.20 15.90
CA GLU A 46 -5.27 10.09 14.96
C GLU A 46 -5.85 9.34 13.77
N ILE A 47 -5.27 8.21 13.36
CA ILE A 47 -5.81 7.37 12.28
C ILE A 47 -7.18 6.83 12.67
N TYR A 48 -7.31 6.36 13.92
CA TYR A 48 -8.59 5.86 14.44
C TYR A 48 -9.60 6.99 14.65
N ASN A 49 -9.15 8.18 15.06
CA ASN A 49 -10.05 9.28 15.38
C ASN A 49 -10.54 10.03 14.14
N CYS A 50 -9.71 10.16 13.11
CA CYS A 50 -9.99 10.98 11.93
C CYS A 50 -10.50 10.17 10.75
N PHE A 51 -10.06 8.91 10.58
CA PHE A 51 -10.30 8.14 9.35
C PHE A 51 -11.16 6.90 9.55
N SER A 52 -11.73 6.71 10.74
CA SER A 52 -12.67 5.61 10.98
C SER A 52 -14.01 5.86 10.27
N GLY A 53 -14.18 5.31 9.07
CA GLY A 53 -15.46 5.28 8.35
C GLY A 53 -15.57 6.22 7.14
N SER A 54 -14.61 7.13 6.96
CA SER A 54 -14.45 7.88 5.71
C SER A 54 -12.95 8.13 5.50
N LEU A 55 -12.42 7.67 4.37
CA LEU A 55 -11.02 7.83 4.02
C LEU A 55 -10.89 8.15 2.53
N LYS A 56 -10.41 9.36 2.24
CA LYS A 56 -10.19 9.85 0.88
C LYS A 56 -8.70 9.73 0.55
N LEU A 57 -8.35 9.01 -0.51
CA LEU A 57 -6.96 8.75 -0.85
C LEU A 57 -6.57 9.40 -2.16
N ARG A 58 -5.33 9.87 -2.27
CA ARG A 58 -4.75 10.29 -3.54
C ARG A 58 -3.68 9.30 -3.97
N GLN A 59 -3.90 8.64 -5.10
CA GLN A 59 -2.90 7.78 -5.71
C GLN A 59 -1.91 8.60 -6.55
N VAL A 60 -0.62 8.29 -6.42
CA VAL A 60 0.48 8.82 -7.23
C VAL A 60 1.29 7.66 -7.78
N SER A 61 1.33 7.54 -9.12
CA SER A 61 2.23 6.61 -9.81
C SER A 61 3.59 7.26 -9.95
N ALA A 62 4.53 6.90 -9.08
CA ALA A 62 5.89 7.42 -9.06
C ALA A 62 6.81 6.58 -9.97
N GLY A 63 6.40 6.40 -11.22
CA GLY A 63 7.10 5.59 -12.23
C GLY A 63 6.68 4.13 -12.28
N GLY A 64 5.40 3.82 -11.99
CA GLY A 64 4.84 2.47 -12.11
C GLY A 64 4.61 2.03 -13.56
N ASP A 65 4.39 0.73 -13.75
CA ASP A 65 4.09 0.10 -15.04
C ASP A 65 2.58 -0.05 -15.32
N ASN A 66 1.74 0.61 -14.50
CA ASN A 66 0.28 0.56 -14.49
C ASN A 66 -0.33 -0.73 -13.90
N SER A 67 0.47 -1.71 -13.50
CA SER A 67 -0.06 -2.98 -12.99
C SER A 67 -0.79 -2.79 -11.65
N CYS A 68 -0.13 -2.16 -10.67
CA CYS A 68 -0.75 -1.87 -9.37
C CYS A 68 -1.85 -0.82 -9.49
N GLU A 69 -1.73 0.15 -10.41
CA GLU A 69 -2.73 1.18 -10.65
C GLU A 69 -4.05 0.59 -11.20
N LEU A 70 -3.96 -0.41 -12.09
CA LEU A 70 -5.14 -1.13 -12.58
C LEU A 70 -5.85 -1.87 -11.45
N GLU A 71 -5.11 -2.51 -10.54
CA GLU A 71 -5.69 -3.23 -9.40
C GLU A 71 -6.30 -2.27 -8.36
N LEU A 72 -5.67 -1.10 -8.13
CA LEU A 72 -6.26 -0.04 -7.32
C LEU A 72 -7.54 0.52 -7.94
N ASN A 73 -7.60 0.65 -9.27
CA ASN A 73 -8.84 1.01 -9.96
C ASN A 73 -9.91 -0.09 -9.78
N ALA A 74 -9.52 -1.35 -9.90
CA ALA A 74 -10.41 -2.50 -9.69
C ALA A 74 -11.02 -2.52 -8.28
N CYS A 75 -10.34 -2.02 -7.24
CA CYS A 75 -10.90 -1.90 -5.89
C CYS A 75 -12.25 -1.16 -5.85
N SER A 76 -12.50 -0.24 -6.78
CA SER A 76 -13.74 0.56 -6.85
C SER A 76 -14.82 -0.04 -7.75
N ASN A 77 -14.57 -1.18 -8.40
CA ASN A 77 -15.55 -1.83 -9.26
C ASN A 77 -16.62 -2.59 -8.45
N VAL A 78 -17.63 -3.12 -9.14
CA VAL A 78 -18.76 -3.82 -8.51
C VAL A 78 -18.39 -5.12 -7.76
N ASN A 79 -17.23 -5.71 -8.04
CA ASN A 79 -16.81 -6.96 -7.39
C ASN A 79 -16.23 -6.71 -5.99
N PHE A 80 -15.49 -5.62 -5.82
CA PHE A 80 -14.81 -5.29 -4.57
C PHE A 80 -15.48 -4.17 -3.78
N ASP A 81 -16.07 -3.20 -4.50
CA ASP A 81 -16.89 -2.10 -3.98
C ASP A 81 -16.30 -1.48 -2.71
N MET A 82 -15.05 -1.03 -2.79
CA MET A 82 -14.34 -0.42 -1.66
C MET A 82 -15.10 0.78 -1.07
N GLY A 83 -15.89 1.48 -1.89
CA GLY A 83 -16.72 2.61 -1.48
C GLY A 83 -17.72 2.29 -0.37
N ARG A 84 -18.20 1.05 -0.25
CA ARG A 84 -19.08 0.63 0.87
C ARG A 84 -18.45 0.77 2.24
N PHE A 85 -17.12 0.84 2.30
CA PHE A 85 -16.36 1.03 3.53
C PHE A 85 -15.99 2.49 3.79
N GLY A 86 -16.48 3.42 2.96
CA GLY A 86 -16.15 4.84 3.03
C GLY A 86 -14.78 5.20 2.47
N ILE A 87 -14.11 4.28 1.77
CA ILE A 87 -12.78 4.48 1.19
C ILE A 87 -12.94 4.80 -0.31
N GLU A 88 -12.34 5.90 -0.78
CA GLU A 88 -12.36 6.26 -2.21
C GLU A 88 -11.09 6.99 -2.64
N PHE A 89 -10.82 6.97 -3.95
CA PHE A 89 -9.77 7.78 -4.55
C PHE A 89 -10.30 9.12 -5.03
N VAL A 90 -9.62 10.21 -4.66
CA VAL A 90 -9.95 11.57 -5.08
C VAL A 90 -8.94 12.12 -6.09
N ALA A 91 -9.39 13.04 -6.94
CA ALA A 91 -8.54 13.65 -7.95
C ALA A 91 -7.55 14.67 -7.37
N SER A 92 -8.02 15.48 -6.41
CA SER A 92 -7.23 16.55 -5.81
C SER A 92 -6.57 16.08 -4.52
N PRO A 93 -5.24 16.26 -4.32
CA PRO A 93 -4.60 15.99 -3.04
C PRO A 93 -5.17 16.84 -1.90
N ARG A 94 -5.73 18.02 -2.21
CA ARG A 94 -6.35 18.90 -1.20
C ARG A 94 -7.64 18.36 -0.60
N HIS A 95 -8.23 17.33 -1.22
CA HIS A 95 -9.41 16.62 -0.71
C HIS A 95 -9.06 15.25 -0.12
N ALA A 96 -7.77 14.89 -0.09
CA ALA A 96 -7.33 13.60 0.39
C ALA A 96 -6.97 13.67 1.88
N ASP A 97 -7.14 12.52 2.54
CA ASP A 97 -6.73 12.19 3.90
C ASP A 97 -5.41 11.40 3.92
N GLY A 98 -4.88 11.06 2.74
CA GLY A 98 -3.65 10.29 2.62
C GLY A 98 -3.19 10.08 1.20
N ILE A 99 -1.95 9.63 1.07
CA ILE A 99 -1.30 9.34 -0.19
C ILE A 99 -1.08 7.83 -0.35
N VAL A 100 -1.36 7.33 -1.55
CA VAL A 100 -1.07 5.96 -1.98
C VAL A 100 -0.01 6.05 -3.06
N ILE A 101 1.15 5.44 -2.81
CA ILE A 101 2.31 5.52 -3.71
C ILE A 101 2.49 4.15 -4.37
N THR A 102 2.54 4.17 -5.71
CA THR A 102 2.85 3.02 -6.55
C THR A 102 4.10 3.31 -7.39
N GLY A 103 4.80 2.26 -7.83
CA GLY A 103 6.05 2.38 -8.59
C GLY A 103 7.29 2.66 -7.73
N PRO A 104 8.50 2.56 -8.31
CA PRO A 104 9.77 2.53 -7.57
C PRO A 104 10.27 3.90 -7.08
N ILE A 105 9.56 4.99 -7.40
CA ILE A 105 9.93 6.39 -7.15
C ILE A 105 11.16 6.78 -7.98
N THR A 106 10.92 7.07 -9.26
CA THR A 106 11.95 7.57 -10.17
C THR A 106 12.42 8.97 -9.75
N GLU A 107 13.66 9.32 -10.10
CA GLU A 107 14.24 10.65 -9.85
C GLU A 107 13.31 11.77 -10.34
N ASN A 108 12.77 11.62 -11.56
CA ASN A 108 11.86 12.60 -12.17
C ASN A 108 10.53 12.74 -11.42
N MET A 109 10.10 11.70 -10.69
CA MET A 109 8.85 11.70 -9.94
C MET A 109 9.02 12.09 -8.47
N ALA A 110 10.26 12.18 -7.95
CA ALA A 110 10.50 12.51 -6.54
C ALA A 110 9.97 13.90 -6.16
N GLN A 111 10.24 14.92 -6.99
CA GLN A 111 9.71 16.27 -6.75
C GLN A 111 8.17 16.34 -6.89
N PRO A 112 7.54 15.84 -7.97
CA PRO A 112 6.08 15.78 -8.08
C PRO A 112 5.41 15.03 -6.92
N LEU A 113 6.01 13.94 -6.45
CA LEU A 113 5.53 13.19 -5.29
C LEU A 113 5.54 14.05 -4.02
N GLN A 114 6.65 14.75 -3.77
CA GLN A 114 6.77 15.66 -2.62
C GLN A 114 5.72 16.78 -2.68
N ILE A 115 5.55 17.43 -3.84
CA ILE A 115 4.54 18.49 -4.04
C ILE A 115 3.13 17.97 -3.76
N CYS A 116 2.83 16.76 -4.21
CA CYS A 116 1.53 16.13 -3.98
C CYS A 116 1.30 15.86 -2.49
N TYR A 117 2.31 15.31 -1.80
CA TYR A 117 2.26 15.06 -0.36
C TYR A 117 2.06 16.36 0.45
N ASP A 118 2.79 17.42 0.12
CA ASP A 118 2.71 18.73 0.79
C ASP A 118 1.33 19.39 0.61
N ALA A 119 0.60 19.05 -0.45
CA ALA A 119 -0.73 19.58 -0.73
C ALA A 119 -1.87 18.85 0.03
N ILE A 120 -1.58 17.72 0.68
CA ILE A 120 -2.55 16.97 1.49
C ILE A 120 -2.62 17.59 2.89
N PRO A 121 -3.81 17.91 3.43
CA PRO A 121 -3.97 18.43 4.80
C PRO A 121 -3.45 17.47 5.89
N ASP A 122 -3.15 18.00 7.08
CA ASP A 122 -2.92 17.17 8.27
C ASP A 122 -4.21 16.96 9.06
N PRO A 123 -4.39 15.80 9.71
CA PRO A 123 -3.53 14.61 9.65
C PRO A 123 -3.61 13.91 8.29
N LYS A 124 -2.52 13.23 7.89
CA LYS A 124 -2.47 12.41 6.66
C LYS A 124 -1.75 11.08 6.85
N ILE A 125 -2.12 10.08 6.05
CA ILE A 125 -1.46 8.77 6.03
C ILE A 125 -0.64 8.52 4.75
N ILE A 126 0.38 7.68 4.86
CA ILE A 126 1.20 7.23 3.72
C ILE A 126 1.10 5.71 3.57
N ILE A 127 0.69 5.28 2.37
CA ILE A 127 0.54 3.87 2.01
C ILE A 127 1.44 3.56 0.81
N LEU A 128 2.29 2.55 0.93
CA LEU A 128 3.06 2.00 -0.20
C LEU A 128 2.36 0.77 -0.76
N VAL A 129 2.12 0.77 -2.07
CA VAL A 129 1.40 -0.30 -2.76
C VAL A 129 2.30 -0.89 -3.84
N GLY A 130 2.53 -2.20 -3.71
CA GLY A 130 3.30 -2.98 -4.66
C GLY A 130 4.78 -3.11 -4.27
N THR A 131 5.41 -4.17 -4.77
CA THR A 131 6.82 -4.50 -4.50
C THR A 131 7.75 -3.34 -4.88
N ASP A 132 7.49 -2.68 -6.01
CA ASP A 132 8.32 -1.58 -6.48
C ASP A 132 8.29 -0.38 -5.54
N ALA A 133 7.11 0.00 -5.04
CA ALA A 133 6.98 1.08 -4.06
C ALA A 133 7.68 0.71 -2.75
N ILE A 134 7.56 -0.54 -2.30
CA ILE A 134 8.09 -0.99 -1.00
C ILE A 134 9.61 -1.15 -1.01
N SER A 135 10.20 -1.80 -2.02
CA SER A 135 11.64 -2.12 -2.04
C SER A 135 12.43 -1.44 -3.16
N GLY A 136 11.77 -0.92 -4.18
CA GLY A 136 12.42 -0.54 -5.45
C GLY A 136 12.35 -1.66 -6.48
N GLY A 137 11.82 -2.83 -6.09
CA GLY A 137 11.63 -3.97 -6.97
C GLY A 137 12.92 -4.38 -7.65
N ILE A 138 12.84 -4.65 -8.95
CA ILE A 138 14.00 -5.00 -9.78
C ILE A 138 14.95 -3.82 -10.04
N PHE A 139 14.53 -2.59 -9.67
CA PHE A 139 15.29 -1.36 -9.89
C PHE A 139 16.03 -0.89 -8.63
N GLU A 140 16.00 -1.67 -7.54
CA GLU A 140 16.69 -1.34 -6.30
C GLU A 140 18.19 -1.06 -6.55
N GLY A 141 18.68 0.06 -6.02
CA GLY A 141 20.07 0.50 -6.21
C GLY A 141 20.36 1.22 -7.54
N SER A 142 19.37 1.34 -8.44
CA SER A 142 19.53 2.13 -9.66
C SER A 142 19.69 3.63 -9.35
N PRO A 143 20.62 4.34 -10.01
CA PRO A 143 20.75 5.79 -9.86
C PRO A 143 19.56 6.57 -10.42
N ALA A 144 18.69 5.92 -11.21
CA ALA A 144 17.48 6.54 -11.75
C ALA A 144 16.32 6.62 -10.73
N LEU A 145 16.52 6.12 -9.51
CA LEU A 145 15.55 6.21 -8.42
C LEU A 145 15.98 7.25 -7.39
N ASP A 146 15.04 8.08 -6.95
CA ASP A 146 15.20 8.93 -5.76
C ASP A 146 14.13 8.55 -4.73
N ARG A 147 14.54 7.68 -3.81
CA ARG A 147 13.69 7.16 -2.73
C ARG A 147 13.86 7.96 -1.42
N SER A 148 14.45 9.15 -1.47
CA SER A 148 14.70 9.98 -0.28
C SER A 148 13.42 10.34 0.47
N PHE A 149 12.27 10.42 -0.23
CA PHE A 149 10.94 10.59 0.36
C PHE A 149 10.66 9.58 1.49
N LEU A 150 10.99 8.30 1.27
CA LEU A 150 10.74 7.22 2.22
C LEU A 150 11.59 7.32 3.49
N SER A 151 12.70 8.06 3.44
CA SER A 151 13.55 8.30 4.61
C SER A 151 13.09 9.51 5.44
N LYS A 152 12.27 10.39 4.85
CA LYS A 152 11.78 11.62 5.49
C LYS A 152 10.51 11.39 6.30
N TYR A 153 9.67 10.44 5.89
CA TYR A 153 8.33 10.25 6.47
C TYR A 153 8.12 8.82 6.96
N LYS A 154 7.36 8.69 8.05
CA LYS A 154 6.90 7.39 8.53
C LYS A 154 5.82 6.86 7.57
N ILE A 155 6.00 5.64 7.09
CA ILE A 155 5.00 4.92 6.32
C ILE A 155 4.01 4.27 7.29
N ASP A 156 2.71 4.44 7.04
CA ASP A 156 1.66 3.87 7.91
C ASP A 156 1.27 2.45 7.48
N LEU A 157 1.37 2.14 6.18
CA LEU A 157 0.96 0.83 5.65
C LEU A 157 1.76 0.42 4.40
N TYR A 158 2.15 -0.86 4.37
CA TYR A 158 2.79 -1.52 3.24
C TYR A 158 1.88 -2.63 2.72
N ILE A 159 1.59 -2.60 1.42
CA ILE A 159 0.67 -3.54 0.75
C ILE A 159 1.49 -4.26 -0.34
N PRO A 160 1.98 -5.49 -0.06
CA PRO A 160 2.85 -6.21 -1.00
C PRO A 160 2.07 -6.79 -2.18
N GLY A 161 2.77 -7.00 -3.30
CA GLY A 161 2.24 -7.63 -4.51
C GLY A 161 2.89 -7.08 -5.78
N ASN A 162 2.86 -7.85 -6.87
CA ASN A 162 3.34 -7.39 -8.18
C ASN A 162 2.53 -8.03 -9.34
N PRO A 163 1.30 -7.54 -9.62
CA PRO A 163 0.62 -6.45 -8.92
C PRO A 163 -0.06 -6.93 -7.62
N ILE A 164 -0.57 -5.97 -6.86
CA ILE A 164 -1.34 -6.22 -5.64
C ILE A 164 -2.71 -6.83 -5.95
N HIS A 165 -3.22 -7.71 -5.08
CA HIS A 165 -4.62 -8.14 -5.18
C HIS A 165 -5.55 -7.08 -4.54
N PRO A 166 -6.72 -6.74 -5.12
CA PRO A 166 -7.61 -5.70 -4.59
C PRO A 166 -8.05 -5.96 -3.14
N LEU A 167 -8.30 -7.22 -2.79
CA LEU A 167 -8.62 -7.59 -1.41
C LEU A 167 -7.46 -7.35 -0.44
N THR A 168 -6.21 -7.43 -0.88
CA THR A 168 -5.05 -7.12 -0.02
C THR A 168 -5.03 -5.64 0.32
N PHE A 169 -5.36 -4.77 -0.64
CA PHE A 169 -5.51 -3.35 -0.38
C PHE A 169 -6.64 -3.06 0.60
N ILE A 170 -7.85 -3.56 0.30
CA ILE A 170 -9.04 -3.28 1.10
C ILE A 170 -8.87 -3.81 2.53
N ASN A 171 -8.41 -5.05 2.72
CA ASN A 171 -8.21 -5.59 4.07
C ASN A 171 -7.12 -4.82 4.82
N GLY A 172 -6.00 -4.48 4.17
CA GLY A 172 -4.93 -3.72 4.81
C GLY A 172 -5.37 -2.34 5.28
N VAL A 173 -6.12 -1.60 4.44
CA VAL A 173 -6.67 -0.29 4.82
C VAL A 173 -7.71 -0.42 5.94
N LEU A 174 -8.58 -1.42 5.87
CA LEU A 174 -9.58 -1.68 6.92
C LEU A 174 -8.93 -2.02 8.27
N ASP A 175 -7.90 -2.84 8.27
CA ASP A 175 -7.14 -3.19 9.47
C ASP A 175 -6.38 -1.99 10.05
N LEU A 176 -5.94 -1.05 9.19
CA LEU A 176 -5.29 0.19 9.62
C LEU A 176 -6.27 1.15 10.31
N ILE A 177 -7.47 1.35 9.75
CA ILE A 177 -8.41 2.39 10.22
C ILE A 177 -9.41 1.89 11.27
N LYS A 178 -9.59 0.57 11.43
CA LYS A 178 -10.51 0.01 12.44
C LYS A 178 -9.74 -0.40 13.68
N LYS A 179 -10.04 0.27 14.80
CA LYS A 179 -9.59 -0.19 16.12
C LYS A 179 -10.33 -1.49 16.46
N ARG A 180 -9.61 -2.62 16.47
CA ARG A 180 -10.14 -3.90 16.97
C ARG A 180 -10.42 -3.70 18.48
N LYS A 181 -11.66 -3.96 18.90
CA LYS A 181 -12.09 -3.90 20.31
C LYS A 181 -11.58 -5.12 21.07
#